data_AF-A0A661PB11-F1
#
_entry.id   AF-A0A661PB11-F1
#
_cell.length_a   1.000
_cell.length_b   1.000
_cell.length_c   1.000
_cell.angle_alpha   90.00
_cell.angle_beta   90.00
_cell.angle_gamma   90.00
#
_symmetry.space_group_name_H-M   'P 1'
#
loop_
_entity.id
_entity.type
_entity.pdbx_description
1 polymer ?
#
loop_
_entity_poly.entity_id
_entity_poly.type
_entity_poly.pdbx_seq_one_letter_code
_entity_poly.pdbx_strand_id
1 'polypeptide(L)'
;MYGWSFAARTVDEVGLLLRALGKHRYPAEVDHRLHWAVDATVAVVDPTFEGAVARFAELRIEHPDLDLRSRDPALWRAAPTDEVIAALAALWDPGARGERCRVALRQTLRDEGIGVSEHQPFQSDADEPPHPELVLLDWVLLPVDELDTERHAGALRAMADTGEDVNPSEPSHLEGPTLSEVELCDGCPRGVLPTDFMVWADGPYRYCDYVFRGASRAAKLVDPPVGYRDIDEA
;
A
#
# COMPACT_ATOMS: atom_id res chain seq x y z
N MET A 1 -15.88 4.83 1.76
CA MET A 1 -14.50 4.82 2.32
C MET A 1 -14.10 6.24 2.68
N TYR A 2 -13.34 6.45 3.75
CA TYR A 2 -12.78 7.76 4.12
C TYR A 2 -11.26 7.75 3.90
N GLY A 3 -10.66 8.89 3.57
CA GLY A 3 -9.21 9.02 3.37
C GLY A 3 -8.52 9.72 4.54
N TRP A 4 -7.30 9.26 4.84
CA TRP A 4 -6.35 9.90 5.76
C TRP A 4 -5.03 10.18 5.04
N SER A 5 -4.55 11.41 5.17
CA SER A 5 -3.23 11.81 4.68
C SER A 5 -2.19 11.65 5.78
N PHE A 6 -1.05 11.03 5.47
CA PHE A 6 0.10 10.91 6.37
C PHE A 6 1.25 11.76 5.85
N ALA A 7 1.87 12.52 6.74
CA ALA A 7 3.08 13.31 6.46
C ALA A 7 4.34 12.42 6.32
N ALA A 8 4.22 11.28 5.65
CA ALA A 8 5.32 10.42 5.22
C ALA A 8 5.65 10.76 3.76
N ARG A 9 6.80 11.38 3.52
CA ARG A 9 7.17 11.90 2.20
C ARG A 9 8.38 11.20 1.60
N THR A 10 9.20 10.56 2.41
CA THR A 10 10.36 9.80 1.95
C THR A 10 10.09 8.30 2.01
N VAL A 11 10.87 7.52 1.26
CA VAL A 11 10.71 6.05 1.29
C VAL A 11 10.97 5.45 2.68
N ASP A 12 11.86 6.07 3.46
CA ASP A 12 12.12 5.65 4.84
C ASP A 12 10.91 5.90 5.74
N GLU A 13 10.29 7.08 5.63
CA GLU A 13 9.08 7.42 6.39
C GLU A 13 7.90 6.53 6.00
N VAL A 14 7.69 6.31 4.69
CA VAL A 14 6.67 5.37 4.20
C VAL A 14 6.95 3.96 4.73
N GLY A 15 8.20 3.50 4.70
CA GLY A 15 8.56 2.19 5.23
C GLY A 15 8.36 2.07 6.75
N LEU A 16 8.62 3.14 7.51
CA LEU A 16 8.29 3.18 8.94
C LEU A 16 6.77 3.14 9.17
N LEU A 17 6.00 3.86 8.36
CA LEU A 17 4.54 3.85 8.42
C LEU A 17 3.96 2.48 8.11
N LEU A 18 4.38 1.83 7.01
CA LEU A 18 3.90 0.49 6.63
C LEU A 18 4.21 -0.54 7.73
N ARG A 19 5.42 -0.48 8.33
CA ARG A 19 5.75 -1.33 9.49
C ARG A 19 4.89 -1.02 10.71
N ALA A 20 4.63 0.26 10.98
CA ALA A 20 3.80 0.68 12.10
C ALA A 20 2.36 0.21 11.94
N LEU A 21 1.79 0.27 10.73
CA LEU A 21 0.48 -0.28 10.40
C LEU A 21 0.49 -1.79 10.55
N GLY A 22 1.40 -2.51 9.86
CA GLY A 22 1.42 -3.97 9.86
C GLY A 22 1.77 -4.63 11.20
N LYS A 23 2.46 -3.92 12.11
CA LYS A 23 2.78 -4.41 13.47
C LYS A 23 1.89 -3.82 14.56
N HIS A 24 0.87 -3.04 14.18
CA HIS A 24 -0.05 -2.52 15.14
C HIS A 24 -0.84 -3.68 15.78
N ARG A 25 -1.34 -3.49 17.01
CA ARG A 25 -2.17 -4.48 17.71
C ARG A 25 -3.62 -4.58 17.21
N TYR A 26 -3.99 -3.81 16.19
CA TYR A 26 -5.38 -3.71 15.70
C TYR A 26 -5.63 -4.46 14.39
N PRO A 27 -4.68 -4.55 13.45
CA PRO A 27 -4.82 -5.44 12.31
C PRO A 27 -4.98 -6.90 12.74
N ALA A 28 -6.03 -7.53 12.22
CA ALA A 28 -6.22 -8.96 12.18
C ALA A 28 -5.44 -9.59 11.01
N GLU A 29 -5.34 -8.87 9.89
CA GLU A 29 -4.68 -9.33 8.67
C GLU A 29 -3.89 -8.20 8.00
N VAL A 30 -2.80 -8.58 7.34
CA VAL A 30 -1.98 -7.73 6.47
C VAL A 30 -1.80 -8.49 5.16
N ASP A 31 -2.50 -8.06 4.10
CA ASP A 31 -2.47 -8.69 2.77
C ASP A 31 -1.83 -7.72 1.78
N HIS A 32 -0.50 -7.65 1.78
CA HIS A 32 0.21 -6.92 0.74
C HIS A 32 0.56 -7.86 -0.39
N ARG A 33 0.49 -7.34 -1.61
CA ARG A 33 0.79 -8.13 -2.80
C ARG A 33 1.70 -7.40 -3.75
N LEU A 34 2.58 -8.17 -4.39
CA LEU A 34 3.45 -7.69 -5.46
C LEU A 34 3.09 -8.41 -6.75
N HIS A 35 2.94 -7.62 -7.81
CA HIS A 35 2.78 -8.13 -9.17
C HIS A 35 4.13 -8.66 -9.68
N TRP A 36 4.11 -9.73 -10.48
CA TRP A 36 5.32 -10.37 -11.01
C TRP A 36 6.28 -9.39 -11.72
N ALA A 37 5.74 -8.35 -12.37
CA ALA A 37 6.55 -7.35 -13.07
C ALA A 37 7.43 -6.53 -12.11
N VAL A 38 6.96 -6.31 -10.88
CA VAL A 38 7.76 -5.67 -9.81
C VAL A 38 8.90 -6.60 -9.42
N ASP A 39 8.62 -7.89 -9.21
CA ASP A 39 9.65 -8.88 -8.86
C ASP A 39 10.75 -8.95 -9.92
N ALA A 40 10.36 -9.11 -11.18
CA ALA A 40 11.28 -9.18 -12.31
C ALA A 40 12.16 -7.93 -12.42
N THR A 41 11.57 -6.76 -12.16
CA THR A 41 12.26 -5.48 -12.21
C THR A 41 13.25 -5.30 -11.06
N VAL A 42 12.79 -5.57 -9.84
CA VAL A 42 13.60 -5.33 -8.62
C VAL A 42 14.75 -6.34 -8.56
N ALA A 43 14.56 -7.56 -9.06
CA ALA A 43 15.62 -8.57 -9.17
C ALA A 43 16.86 -8.09 -9.96
N VAL A 44 16.72 -7.10 -10.86
CA VAL A 44 17.85 -6.50 -11.59
C VAL A 44 18.85 -5.81 -10.67
N VAL A 45 18.41 -5.34 -9.50
CA VAL A 45 19.25 -4.62 -8.53
C VAL A 45 19.28 -5.25 -7.14
N ASP A 46 18.38 -6.20 -6.87
CA ASP A 46 18.26 -6.87 -5.58
C ASP A 46 18.02 -8.38 -5.77
N PRO A 47 19.06 -9.21 -5.62
CA PRO A 47 18.96 -10.66 -5.83
C PRO A 47 17.96 -11.37 -4.91
N THR A 48 17.50 -10.74 -3.83
CA THR A 48 16.52 -11.34 -2.93
C THR A 48 15.17 -11.63 -3.61
N PHE A 49 14.88 -10.96 -4.73
CA PHE A 49 13.66 -11.15 -5.54
C PHE A 49 13.80 -12.28 -6.58
N GLU A 50 14.99 -12.83 -6.83
CA GLU A 50 15.20 -13.87 -7.86
C GLU A 50 14.34 -15.12 -7.64
N GLY A 51 14.10 -15.49 -6.38
CA GLY A 51 13.25 -16.63 -6.05
C GLY A 51 11.79 -16.43 -6.45
N ALA A 52 11.28 -15.21 -6.37
CA ALA A 52 9.93 -14.87 -6.83
C ALA A 52 9.85 -14.91 -8.36
N VAL A 53 10.87 -14.40 -9.04
CA VAL A 53 10.99 -14.45 -10.51
C VAL A 53 11.01 -15.90 -11.01
N ALA A 54 11.79 -16.77 -10.37
CA ALA A 54 11.85 -18.19 -10.72
C ALA A 54 10.48 -18.88 -10.56
N ARG A 55 9.77 -18.61 -9.47
CA ARG A 55 8.42 -19.15 -9.24
C ARG A 55 7.41 -18.69 -10.28
N PHE A 56 7.48 -17.43 -10.71
CA PHE A 56 6.62 -16.94 -11.78
C PHE A 56 6.96 -17.59 -13.14
N ALA A 57 8.23 -17.86 -13.41
CA ALA A 57 8.63 -18.60 -14.60
C ALA A 57 8.07 -20.03 -14.59
N GLU A 58 8.07 -20.72 -13.44
CA GLU A 58 7.43 -22.03 -13.26
C GLU A 58 5.91 -21.93 -13.52
N LEU A 59 5.24 -20.93 -12.96
CA LEU A 59 3.80 -20.68 -13.19
C LEU A 59 3.49 -20.53 -14.69
N ARG A 60 4.31 -19.79 -15.44
CA ARG A 60 4.13 -19.62 -16.90
C ARG A 60 4.29 -20.92 -17.68
N ILE A 61 5.08 -21.88 -17.17
CA ILE A 61 5.22 -23.21 -17.77
C ILE A 61 3.97 -24.05 -17.48
N GLU A 62 3.47 -23.99 -16.25
CA GLU A 62 2.26 -24.71 -15.83
C GLU A 62 0.98 -24.17 -16.48
N HIS A 63 0.95 -22.85 -16.73
CA HIS A 63 -0.19 -22.13 -17.30
C HIS A 63 0.25 -21.32 -18.54
N PRO A 64 0.49 -22.00 -19.69
CA PRO A 64 0.97 -21.33 -20.91
C PRO A 64 -0.04 -20.34 -21.51
N ASP A 65 -1.32 -20.48 -21.17
CA ASP A 65 -2.41 -19.62 -21.63
C ASP A 65 -2.70 -18.44 -20.68
N LEU A 66 -1.87 -18.24 -19.64
CA LEU A 66 -2.03 -17.13 -18.69
C LEU A 66 -1.86 -15.78 -19.41
N ASP A 67 -2.95 -15.00 -19.50
CA ASP A 67 -2.90 -13.65 -20.07
C ASP A 67 -2.32 -12.67 -19.05
N LEU A 68 -1.10 -12.21 -19.29
CA LEU A 68 -0.38 -11.29 -18.41
C LEU A 68 -0.98 -9.88 -18.36
N ARG A 69 -1.94 -9.59 -19.25
CA ARG A 69 -2.69 -8.32 -19.26
C ARG A 69 -4.01 -8.43 -18.52
N SER A 70 -4.36 -9.61 -18.01
CA SER A 70 -5.61 -9.83 -17.27
C SER A 70 -5.51 -9.38 -15.81
N ARG A 71 -6.64 -9.47 -15.09
CA ARG A 71 -6.71 -9.32 -13.62
C ARG A 71 -6.61 -10.67 -12.91
N ASP A 72 -5.96 -11.67 -13.52
CA ASP A 72 -5.82 -12.99 -12.92
C ASP A 72 -5.02 -12.89 -11.60
N PRO A 73 -5.58 -13.30 -10.45
CA PRO A 73 -4.90 -13.21 -9.17
C PRO A 73 -3.53 -13.91 -9.12
N ALA A 74 -3.28 -14.90 -9.99
CA ALA A 74 -2.00 -15.61 -10.05
C ALA A 74 -0.83 -14.71 -10.49
N LEU A 75 -1.10 -13.54 -11.08
CA LEU A 75 -0.10 -12.53 -11.44
C LEU A 75 0.43 -11.76 -10.21
N TRP A 76 -0.23 -11.89 -9.07
CA TRP A 76 0.16 -11.32 -7.79
C TRP A 76 0.51 -12.43 -6.80
N ARG A 77 1.49 -12.15 -5.96
CA ARG A 77 1.80 -12.99 -4.80
C ARG A 77 1.70 -12.18 -3.53
N ALA A 78 1.42 -12.86 -2.42
CA ALA A 78 1.59 -12.29 -1.10
C ALA A 78 3.05 -11.86 -0.90
N ALA A 79 3.23 -10.70 -0.26
CA ALA A 79 4.53 -10.12 0.04
C ALA A 79 4.55 -9.60 1.48
N PRO A 80 5.55 -9.98 2.30
CA PRO A 80 5.73 -9.38 3.61
C PRO A 80 5.97 -7.87 3.50
N THR A 81 5.57 -7.10 4.51
CA THR A 81 5.75 -5.65 4.55
C THR A 81 7.19 -5.20 4.25
N ASP A 82 8.20 -5.91 4.75
CA ASP A 82 9.60 -5.55 4.49
C ASP A 82 10.02 -5.76 3.03
N GLU A 83 9.41 -6.71 2.32
CA GLU A 83 9.67 -6.95 0.89
C GLU A 83 9.03 -5.86 0.03
N VAL A 84 7.81 -5.44 0.37
CA VAL A 84 7.14 -4.28 -0.26
C VAL A 84 7.98 -3.01 -0.08
N ILE A 85 8.49 -2.77 1.13
CA ILE A 85 9.37 -1.63 1.41
C ILE A 85 10.64 -1.69 0.56
N ALA A 86 11.24 -2.89 0.41
CA ALA A 86 12.42 -3.06 -0.43
C ALA A 86 12.12 -2.76 -1.92
N ALA A 87 10.96 -3.17 -2.43
CA ALA A 87 10.52 -2.87 -3.78
C ALA A 87 10.33 -1.35 -3.99
N LEU A 88 9.63 -0.68 -3.06
CA LEU A 88 9.45 0.78 -3.09
C LEU A 88 10.80 1.51 -3.01
N ALA A 89 11.71 1.08 -2.13
CA ALA A 89 13.05 1.64 -2.00
C ALA A 89 13.87 1.49 -3.29
N ALA A 90 13.74 0.36 -3.99
CA ALA A 90 14.42 0.16 -5.25
C ALA A 90 13.89 1.07 -6.36
N LEU A 91 12.57 1.24 -6.48
CA LEU A 91 11.93 2.02 -7.54
C LEU A 91 11.97 3.54 -7.30
N TRP A 92 11.84 3.96 -6.05
CA TRP A 92 11.87 5.37 -5.63
C TRP A 92 13.28 5.90 -5.33
N ASP A 93 14.31 5.08 -5.46
CA ASP A 93 15.71 5.54 -5.40
C ASP A 93 15.96 6.61 -6.48
N PRO A 94 16.47 7.80 -6.11
CA PRO A 94 16.69 8.88 -7.06
C PRO A 94 17.98 8.73 -7.87
N GLY A 95 18.80 7.72 -7.57
CA GLY A 95 20.07 7.46 -8.20
C GLY A 95 20.00 6.49 -9.37
N ALA A 96 21.17 6.02 -9.78
CA ALA A 96 21.32 5.08 -10.89
C ALA A 96 20.68 3.71 -10.61
N ARG A 97 20.50 3.34 -9.34
CA ARG A 97 19.80 2.10 -8.96
C ARG A 97 18.33 2.21 -9.34
N GLY A 98 17.64 3.25 -8.87
CA GLY A 98 16.22 3.41 -9.19
C GLY A 98 15.97 3.68 -10.65
N GLU A 99 16.86 4.40 -11.34
CA GLU A 99 16.71 4.59 -12.79
C GLU A 99 16.74 3.27 -13.56
N ARG A 100 17.64 2.35 -13.20
CA ARG A 100 17.66 1.01 -13.82
C ARG A 100 16.36 0.24 -13.55
N CYS A 101 15.83 0.30 -12.32
CA CYS A 101 14.56 -0.33 -11.99
C CYS A 101 13.41 0.25 -12.81
N ARG A 102 13.24 1.57 -12.85
CA ARG A 102 12.13 2.19 -13.61
C ARG A 102 12.20 1.88 -15.10
N VAL A 103 13.40 1.90 -15.69
CA VAL A 103 13.60 1.47 -17.09
C VAL A 103 13.22 0.01 -17.28
N ALA A 104 13.66 -0.88 -16.39
CA ALA A 104 13.33 -2.30 -16.46
C ALA A 104 11.83 -2.57 -16.29
N LEU A 105 11.12 -1.85 -15.40
CA LEU A 105 9.67 -1.97 -15.23
C LEU A 105 8.92 -1.58 -16.49
N ARG A 106 9.22 -0.39 -17.03
CA ARG A 106 8.60 0.10 -18.27
C ARG A 106 8.86 -0.84 -19.44
N GLN A 107 10.06 -1.39 -19.53
CA GLN A 107 10.40 -2.35 -20.57
C GLN A 107 9.63 -3.67 -20.40
N THR A 108 9.57 -4.20 -19.17
CA THR A 108 8.83 -5.43 -18.84
C THR A 108 7.34 -5.32 -19.20
N LEU A 109 6.70 -4.21 -18.83
CA LEU A 109 5.28 -3.99 -19.14
C LEU A 109 5.06 -3.84 -20.65
N ARG A 110 5.94 -3.10 -21.34
CA ARG A 110 5.87 -2.92 -22.80
C ARG A 110 6.02 -4.24 -23.55
N ASP A 111 6.97 -5.08 -23.13
CA ASP A 111 7.26 -6.35 -23.80
C ASP A 111 6.09 -7.34 -23.71
N GLU A 112 5.32 -7.29 -22.62
CA GLU A 112 4.10 -8.09 -22.44
C GLU A 112 2.83 -7.39 -22.97
N GLY A 113 2.98 -6.25 -23.66
CA GLY A 113 1.87 -5.52 -24.26
C GLY A 113 0.89 -4.92 -23.24
N ILE A 114 1.36 -4.67 -22.01
CA ILE A 114 0.60 -3.95 -20.98
C ILE A 114 0.70 -2.46 -21.27
N GLY A 115 -0.45 -1.79 -21.35
CA GLY A 115 -0.54 -0.37 -21.66
C GLY A 115 0.13 0.51 -20.61
N VAL A 116 0.57 1.70 -21.03
CA VAL A 116 1.02 2.76 -20.12
C VAL A 116 -0.21 3.51 -19.64
N SER A 117 -0.26 3.83 -18.35
CA SER A 117 -1.37 4.62 -17.80
C SER A 117 -1.12 6.12 -18.04
N GLU A 118 -2.16 6.87 -18.39
CA GLU A 118 -2.10 8.29 -18.69
C GLU A 118 -2.70 9.12 -17.55
N HIS A 119 -2.03 9.16 -16.40
CA HIS A 119 -2.42 10.00 -15.27
C HIS A 119 -1.21 10.66 -14.62
N GLN A 120 -1.45 11.70 -13.81
CA GLN A 120 -0.41 12.25 -12.95
C GLN A 120 -0.25 11.33 -11.71
N PRO A 121 0.97 11.18 -11.15
CA PRO A 121 1.16 10.30 -10.00
C PRO A 121 0.22 10.62 -8.83
N PHE A 122 -0.40 9.57 -8.29
CA PHE A 122 -1.38 9.64 -7.18
C PHE A 122 -2.63 10.47 -7.50
N GLN A 123 -2.97 10.62 -8.79
CA GLN A 123 -4.20 11.24 -9.27
C GLN A 123 -5.04 10.27 -10.10
N SER A 124 -4.85 8.96 -9.92
CA SER A 124 -5.73 7.96 -10.54
C SER A 124 -7.15 8.07 -9.99
N ASP A 125 -8.13 7.79 -10.84
CA ASP A 125 -9.51 7.62 -10.41
C ASP A 125 -9.62 6.36 -9.54
N ALA A 126 -10.20 6.49 -8.34
CA ALA A 126 -10.39 5.37 -7.43
C ALA A 126 -11.51 4.42 -7.92
N ASP A 127 -12.48 4.94 -8.67
CA ASP A 127 -13.57 4.12 -9.23
C ASP A 127 -13.12 3.36 -10.48
N GLU A 128 -12.07 3.83 -11.15
CA GLU A 128 -11.48 3.22 -12.35
C GLU A 128 -9.94 3.18 -12.27
N PRO A 129 -9.37 2.38 -11.34
CA PRO A 129 -7.93 2.36 -11.12
C PRO A 129 -7.18 1.82 -12.36
N PRO A 130 -5.99 2.36 -12.66
CA PRO A 130 -5.13 1.88 -13.74
C PRO A 130 -4.83 0.40 -13.58
N HIS A 131 -4.78 -0.31 -14.71
CA HIS A 131 -4.46 -1.74 -14.73
C HIS A 131 -3.12 -1.99 -15.44
N PRO A 132 -2.21 -2.79 -14.85
CA PRO A 132 -2.30 -3.43 -13.53
C PRO A 132 -1.94 -2.49 -12.38
N GLU A 133 -2.54 -2.75 -11.22
CA GLU A 133 -2.03 -2.28 -9.94
C GLU A 133 -0.85 -3.16 -9.55
N LEU A 134 0.35 -2.59 -9.47
CA LEU A 134 1.58 -3.35 -9.37
C LEU A 134 1.95 -3.71 -7.93
N VAL A 135 1.47 -2.93 -6.97
CA VAL A 135 1.60 -3.18 -5.53
C VAL A 135 0.25 -2.95 -4.89
N LEU A 136 -0.23 -3.94 -4.14
CA LEU A 136 -1.44 -3.84 -3.32
C LEU A 136 -1.05 -3.74 -1.84
N LEU A 137 -1.71 -2.84 -1.12
CA LEU A 137 -1.38 -2.50 0.25
C LEU A 137 -2.63 -2.57 1.11
N ASP A 138 -3.01 -3.78 1.54
CA ASP A 138 -4.27 -3.97 2.26
C ASP A 138 -4.03 -4.40 3.72
N TRP A 139 -4.91 -3.94 4.60
CA TRP A 139 -4.99 -4.35 6.00
C TRP A 139 -6.45 -4.60 6.37
N VAL A 140 -6.69 -5.53 7.28
CA VAL A 140 -8.00 -5.73 7.89
C VAL A 140 -7.85 -5.53 9.40
N LEU A 141 -8.59 -4.58 9.96
CA LEU A 141 -8.65 -4.36 11.40
C LEU A 141 -9.63 -5.32 12.07
N LEU A 142 -9.34 -5.65 13.33
CA LEU A 142 -10.26 -6.38 14.20
C LEU A 142 -11.63 -5.67 14.24
N PRO A 143 -12.74 -6.43 14.19
CA PRO A 143 -14.05 -5.91 14.54
C PRO A 143 -14.05 -5.29 15.94
N VAL A 144 -14.94 -4.33 16.17
CA VAL A 144 -15.03 -3.59 17.44
C VAL A 144 -15.38 -4.51 18.61
N ASP A 145 -16.23 -5.51 18.41
CA ASP A 145 -16.61 -6.47 19.45
C ASP A 145 -15.52 -7.50 19.78
N GLU A 146 -14.50 -7.65 18.93
CA GLU A 146 -13.31 -8.46 19.18
C GLU A 146 -12.20 -7.70 19.91
N LEU A 147 -12.38 -6.39 20.14
CA LEU A 147 -11.41 -5.58 20.86
C LEU A 147 -11.36 -5.94 22.35
N ASP A 148 -10.21 -6.48 22.77
CA ASP A 148 -9.86 -6.63 24.19
C ASP A 148 -9.99 -5.31 24.98
N THR A 149 -10.80 -5.32 26.03
CA THR A 149 -11.21 -4.11 26.78
C THR A 149 -10.08 -3.42 27.52
N GLU A 150 -9.03 -4.15 27.91
CA GLU A 150 -7.86 -3.57 28.59
C GLU A 150 -6.84 -3.09 27.57
N ARG A 151 -6.50 -3.94 26.59
CA ARG A 151 -5.51 -3.63 25.56
C ARG A 151 -6.00 -2.52 24.65
N HIS A 152 -7.28 -2.49 24.30
CA HIS A 152 -7.85 -1.57 23.31
C HIS A 152 -8.73 -0.47 23.94
N ALA A 153 -8.62 -0.26 25.25
CA ALA A 153 -9.40 0.74 26.01
C ALA A 153 -9.40 2.13 25.35
N GLY A 154 -8.29 2.55 24.74
CA GLY A 154 -8.18 3.84 24.07
C GLY A 154 -9.07 3.98 22.83
N ALA A 155 -9.12 2.94 21.97
CA ALA A 155 -10.00 2.93 20.80
C ALA A 155 -11.47 2.85 21.21
N LEU A 156 -11.79 1.98 22.18
CA LEU A 156 -13.15 1.85 22.72
C LEU A 156 -13.66 3.16 23.31
N ARG A 157 -12.82 3.87 24.06
CA ARG A 157 -13.18 5.19 24.60
C ARG A 157 -13.39 6.22 23.50
N ALA A 158 -12.54 6.24 22.47
CA ALA A 158 -12.68 7.16 21.34
C ALA A 158 -14.01 6.95 20.57
N MET A 159 -14.53 5.73 20.52
CA MET A 159 -15.83 5.44 19.88
C MET A 159 -17.03 5.73 20.78
N ALA A 160 -16.92 5.57 22.10
CA ALA A 160 -18.03 5.76 23.02
C ALA A 160 -18.62 7.19 22.98
N ASP A 161 -17.79 8.17 22.65
CA ASP A 161 -18.14 9.59 22.72
C ASP A 161 -18.82 10.13 21.44
N THR A 162 -19.02 9.31 20.40
CA THR A 162 -19.31 9.82 19.04
C THR A 162 -20.71 9.54 18.53
N GLY A 163 -21.41 8.55 19.10
CA GLY A 163 -22.75 8.15 18.65
C GLY A 163 -22.78 7.66 17.20
N GLU A 164 -21.65 7.24 16.63
CA GLU A 164 -21.61 6.59 15.32
C GLU A 164 -22.43 5.30 15.38
N ASP A 165 -23.34 5.11 14.43
CA ASP A 165 -24.06 3.84 14.25
C ASP A 165 -23.11 2.89 13.52
N VAL A 166 -22.60 1.90 14.25
CA VAL A 166 -21.59 0.96 13.76
C VAL A 166 -22.01 -0.45 14.06
N ASN A 167 -21.88 -1.30 13.04
CA ASN A 167 -21.98 -2.74 13.19
C ASN A 167 -20.69 -3.24 13.86
N PRO A 168 -20.71 -3.63 15.15
CA PRO A 168 -19.49 -3.88 15.89
C PRO A 168 -18.78 -5.16 15.45
N SER A 169 -19.46 -6.06 14.74
CA SER A 169 -18.93 -7.34 14.25
C SER A 169 -18.34 -7.26 12.84
N GLU A 170 -18.44 -6.11 12.18
CA GLU A 170 -17.88 -5.91 10.84
C GLU A 170 -16.43 -5.42 10.95
N PRO A 171 -15.46 -6.08 10.29
CA PRO A 171 -14.10 -5.61 10.26
C PRO A 171 -13.99 -4.28 9.48
N SER A 172 -12.93 -3.54 9.74
CA SER A 172 -12.59 -2.33 8.98
C SER A 172 -11.46 -2.63 8.01
N HIS A 173 -11.68 -2.42 6.73
CA HIS A 173 -10.70 -2.62 5.67
C HIS A 173 -9.94 -1.33 5.42
N LEU A 174 -8.62 -1.42 5.35
CA LEU A 174 -7.73 -0.32 5.04
C LEU A 174 -6.99 -0.63 3.75
N GLU A 175 -6.88 0.38 2.88
CA GLU A 175 -6.25 0.26 1.57
C GLU A 175 -5.25 1.40 1.40
N GLY A 176 -4.06 1.08 0.91
CA GLY A 176 -3.05 2.07 0.51
C GLY A 176 -3.39 2.71 -0.84
N PRO A 177 -2.52 3.59 -1.36
CA PRO A 177 -2.75 4.17 -2.68
C PRO A 177 -2.63 3.11 -3.76
N THR A 178 -3.38 3.28 -4.84
CA THR A 178 -3.14 2.54 -6.09
C THR A 178 -1.72 2.81 -6.55
N LEU A 179 -0.91 1.76 -6.67
CA LEU A 179 0.48 1.84 -7.10
C LEU A 179 0.64 1.18 -8.47
N SER A 180 0.42 1.96 -9.53
CA SER A 180 0.67 1.54 -10.90
C SER A 180 2.11 1.86 -11.34
N GLU A 181 2.42 1.68 -12.62
CA GLU A 181 3.69 2.09 -13.19
C GLU A 181 3.98 3.58 -12.98
N VAL A 182 2.96 4.43 -13.07
CA VAL A 182 3.10 5.89 -12.92
C VAL A 182 3.53 6.25 -11.48
N GLU A 183 2.87 5.70 -10.46
CA GLU A 183 3.23 5.97 -9.06
C GLU A 183 4.61 5.42 -8.70
N LEU A 184 4.95 4.23 -9.20
CA LEU A 184 6.22 3.59 -8.89
C LEU A 184 7.40 4.25 -9.63
N CYS A 185 7.19 4.72 -10.86
CA CYS A 185 8.25 5.34 -11.64
C CYS A 185 8.37 6.85 -11.42
N ASP A 186 7.26 7.57 -11.37
CA ASP A 186 7.24 9.02 -11.42
C ASP A 186 6.71 9.65 -10.12
N GLY A 187 6.13 8.85 -9.22
CA GLY A 187 5.50 9.34 -7.98
C GLY A 187 6.45 9.84 -6.91
N CYS A 188 7.73 9.47 -6.93
CA CYS A 188 8.70 9.85 -5.89
C CYS A 188 9.93 10.56 -6.48
N PRO A 189 9.75 11.69 -7.19
CA PRO A 189 10.85 12.37 -7.86
C PRO A 189 11.89 12.82 -6.83
N ARG A 190 13.15 12.45 -7.06
CA ARG A 190 14.27 12.72 -6.13
C ARG A 190 14.10 12.02 -4.76
N GLY A 191 13.31 10.94 -4.69
CA GLY A 191 13.09 10.17 -3.46
C GLY A 191 12.14 10.84 -2.47
N VAL A 192 11.33 11.81 -2.93
CA VAL A 192 10.33 12.52 -2.11
C VAL A 192 8.98 12.54 -2.83
N LEU A 193 7.92 12.11 -2.14
CA LEU A 193 6.55 12.17 -2.61
C LEU A 193 6.05 13.62 -2.69
N PRO A 194 5.43 14.04 -3.81
CA PRO A 194 4.92 15.39 -4.00
C PRO A 194 3.70 15.67 -3.11
N THR A 195 2.96 14.63 -2.72
CA THR A 195 1.79 14.66 -1.85
C THR A 195 1.99 13.77 -0.62
N ASP A 196 1.09 13.90 0.36
CA ASP A 196 1.07 13.01 1.52
C ASP A 196 0.78 11.57 1.08
N PHE A 197 1.24 10.61 1.88
CA PHE A 197 0.88 9.22 1.68
C PHE A 197 -0.55 8.98 2.15
N MET A 198 -1.44 8.58 1.24
CA MET A 198 -2.84 8.39 1.53
C MET A 198 -3.13 6.95 1.96
N VAL A 199 -3.98 6.77 2.97
CA VAL A 199 -4.59 5.48 3.31
C VAL A 199 -6.09 5.68 3.41
N TRP A 200 -6.86 4.80 2.79
CA TRP A 200 -8.30 4.79 2.84
C TRP A 200 -8.78 3.72 3.82
N ALA A 201 -9.92 3.96 4.46
CA ALA A 201 -10.55 2.98 5.32
C ALA A 201 -12.07 2.94 5.12
N ASP A 202 -12.63 1.73 5.11
CA ASP A 202 -14.02 1.51 5.44
C ASP A 202 -14.15 1.13 6.93
N GLY A 203 -15.24 1.52 7.57
CA GLY A 203 -15.45 1.31 9.00
C GLY A 203 -15.61 2.61 9.83
N PRO A 204 -15.71 2.48 11.16
CA PRO A 204 -15.92 3.60 12.07
C PRO A 204 -14.79 4.63 11.92
N TYR A 205 -15.12 5.89 11.61
CA TYR A 205 -14.11 6.93 11.38
C TYR A 205 -13.22 7.09 12.61
N ARG A 206 -13.81 7.09 13.80
CA ARG A 206 -13.10 7.33 15.06
C ARG A 206 -12.23 6.16 15.49
N TYR A 207 -12.61 4.95 15.08
CA TYR A 207 -11.77 3.78 15.26
C TYR A 207 -10.53 3.87 14.37
N CYS A 208 -10.73 4.06 13.06
CA CYS A 208 -9.65 4.17 12.08
C CYS A 208 -8.71 5.34 12.41
N ASP A 209 -9.26 6.52 12.72
CA ASP A 209 -8.48 7.70 13.13
C ASP A 209 -7.61 7.42 14.37
N TYR A 210 -8.14 6.71 15.37
CA TYR A 210 -7.36 6.32 16.55
C TYR A 210 -6.19 5.40 16.17
N VAL A 211 -6.44 4.39 15.32
CA VAL A 211 -5.40 3.46 14.84
C VAL A 211 -4.34 4.21 14.04
N PHE A 212 -4.74 5.08 13.12
CA PHE A 212 -3.86 5.85 12.26
C PHE A 212 -2.99 6.84 13.05
N ARG A 213 -3.54 7.55 14.03
CA ARG A 213 -2.74 8.39 14.95
C ARG A 213 -1.73 7.58 15.75
N GLY A 214 -2.09 6.35 16.15
CA GLY A 214 -1.18 5.40 16.78
C GLY A 214 -0.03 4.98 15.86
N ALA A 215 -0.36 4.59 14.62
CA ALA A 215 0.61 4.19 13.60
C ALA A 215 1.56 5.34 13.23
N SER A 216 1.04 6.54 12.98
CA SER A 216 1.83 7.75 12.70
C SER A 216 2.83 8.05 13.82
N ARG A 217 2.40 7.98 15.09
CA ARG A 217 3.30 8.15 16.24
C ARG A 217 4.38 7.07 16.30
N ALA A 218 4.02 5.81 16.06
CA ALA A 218 4.98 4.70 16.06
C ALA A 218 5.99 4.82 14.91
N ALA A 219 5.56 5.34 13.77
CA ALA A 219 6.41 5.68 12.62
C ALA A 219 7.24 6.95 12.82
N LYS A 220 7.00 7.71 13.91
CA LYS A 220 7.67 8.97 14.25
C LYS A 220 7.50 10.05 13.17
N LEU A 221 6.33 10.10 12.53
CA LEU A 221 6.02 11.17 11.60
C LEU A 221 5.89 12.51 12.35
N VAL A 222 6.25 13.59 11.67
CA VAL A 222 6.28 14.94 12.25
C VAL A 222 4.87 15.40 12.63
N ASP A 223 3.93 15.20 11.71
CA ASP A 223 2.54 15.60 11.86
C ASP A 223 1.62 14.37 12.02
N PRO A 224 0.54 14.48 12.81
CA PRO A 224 -0.47 13.44 12.88
C PRO A 224 -1.17 13.30 11.51
N PRO A 225 -1.80 12.15 11.23
CA PRO A 225 -2.57 12.00 10.02
C PRO A 225 -3.77 12.94 10.05
N VAL A 226 -4.17 13.43 8.88
CA VAL A 226 -5.33 14.30 8.69
C VAL A 226 -6.42 13.49 7.99
N GLY A 227 -7.53 13.23 8.69
CA GLY A 227 -8.68 12.56 8.10
C GLY A 227 -9.62 13.54 7.40
N TYR A 228 -10.48 13.04 6.51
CA TYR A 228 -11.42 13.86 5.75
C TYR A 228 -12.28 14.82 6.62
N ARG A 229 -12.71 14.39 7.81
CA ARG A 229 -13.53 15.23 8.71
C ARG A 229 -12.73 16.32 9.42
N ASP A 230 -11.40 16.21 9.45
CA ASP A 230 -10.52 17.20 10.09
C ASP A 230 -10.33 18.43 9.18
N ILE A 231 -10.66 18.32 7.88
CA ILE A 231 -10.52 19.39 6.88
C ILE A 231 -11.61 20.45 7.05
N ASP A 232 -12.83 20.04 7.43
CA ASP A 232 -13.97 20.95 7.62
C ASP A 232 -13.94 21.68 8.97
N GLU A 233 -13.11 21.21 9.92
CA GLU A 233 -12.96 21.77 11.27
C GLU A 233 -11.79 22.77 11.40
N ALA A 234 -10.98 22.96 10.34
CA ALA A 234 -9.79 23.82 10.29
C ALA A 234 -10.06 25.20 9.65
#